data_AF-A0A8T5V5H2-F1
#
_entry.id   AF-A0A8T5V5H2-F1
#
_cell.length_a   1.000
_cell.length_b   1.000
_cell.length_c   1.000
_cell.angle_alpha   90.00
_cell.angle_beta   90.00
_cell.angle_gamma   90.00
#
_symmetry.space_group_name_H-M   'P 1'
#
loop_
_entity.id
_entity.type
_entity.pdbx_description
1 polymer ?
#
loop_
_entity_poly.entity_id
_entity_poly.type
_entity_poly.pdbx_seq_one_letter_code
_entity_poly.pdbx_strand_id
1 'polypeptide(L)' 'MDAFDRFWQWANKPLESHLTIPAELYRAVMELAPEDRRDRATVNEAAARTLDPRKD' A
#
# COMPACT_ATOMS: atom_id res chain seq x y z
N MET A 1 6.86 8.02 -7.46
CA MET A 1 6.69 6.95 -6.47
C MET A 1 5.29 6.42 -6.57
N ASP A 2 5.20 5.13 -6.83
CA ASP A 2 3.92 4.41 -6.90
C ASP A 2 3.45 3.97 -5.49
N ALA A 3 2.33 3.24 -5.44
CA ALA A 3 1.76 2.76 -4.19
C ALA A 3 2.69 1.75 -3.50
N PHE A 4 3.36 0.91 -4.28
CA PHE A 4 4.36 -0.03 -3.78
C PHE A 4 5.54 0.70 -3.14
N ASP A 5 6.12 1.71 -3.78
CA ASP A 5 7.24 2.47 -3.23
C ASP A 5 6.87 3.10 -1.87
N ARG A 6 5.67 3.69 -1.77
CA ARG A 6 5.18 4.30 -0.53
C ARG A 6 4.99 3.26 0.57
N PHE A 7 4.36 2.13 0.25
CA PHE A 7 4.18 1.04 1.20
C PHE A 7 5.53 0.46 1.65
N TRP A 8 6.45 0.22 0.72
CA TRP A 8 7.76 -0.35 0.99
C TRP A 8 8.61 0.57 1.85
N GLN A 9 8.61 1.88 1.58
CA GLN A 9 9.29 2.86 2.42
C GLN A 9 8.72 2.92 3.82
N TRP A 10 7.40 2.88 3.96
CA TRP A 10 6.75 2.85 5.27
C TRP A 10 7.04 1.56 6.03
N ALA A 11 7.04 0.42 5.35
CA ALA A 11 7.31 -0.89 5.96
C ALA A 11 8.76 -1.03 6.43
N ASN A 12 9.71 -0.40 5.73
CA ASN A 12 11.15 -0.45 6.04
C ASN A 12 11.67 0.77 6.80
N LYS A 13 10.78 1.68 7.23
CA LYS A 13 11.19 2.89 7.96
C LYS A 13 11.79 2.51 9.33
N PRO A 14 12.77 3.26 9.84
CA PRO A 14 13.24 3.09 11.22
C PRO A 14 12.11 3.43 12.20
N LEU A 15 12.13 2.84 13.40
CA LEU A 15 11.09 3.03 14.41
C LEU A 15 10.89 4.50 14.82
N GLU A 16 11.96 5.30 14.75
CA GLU A 16 11.95 6.75 15.03
C GLU A 16 11.31 7.57 13.91
N SER A 17 10.99 6.96 12.76
CA SER A 17 10.41 7.66 11.62
C SER A 17 8.90 7.88 11.77
N HIS A 18 8.52 9.15 11.65
CA HIS A 18 7.13 9.57 11.58
C HIS A 18 6.51 9.38 10.19
N LEU A 19 7.17 8.65 9.27
CA LEU A 19 6.61 8.38 7.95
C LEU A 19 5.30 7.59 8.09
N THR A 20 4.23 8.11 7.51
CA THR A 20 2.90 7.48 7.48
C THR A 20 2.44 7.31 6.03
N ILE A 21 1.58 6.32 5.80
CA ILE A 21 0.89 6.13 4.52
C ILE A 21 -0.60 6.35 4.67
N PRO A 22 -1.33 6.67 3.59
CA PRO A 22 -2.79 6.73 3.62
C PRO A 22 -3.39 5.42 4.14
N ALA A 23 -4.43 5.53 4.98
CA ALA A 23 -5.09 4.35 5.57
C ALA A 23 -5.67 3.41 4.51
N GLU A 24 -6.19 3.96 3.40
CA GLU A 24 -6.73 3.19 2.28
C GLU A 24 -5.65 2.36 1.57
N LEU A 25 -4.44 2.92 1.43
CA LEU A 25 -3.30 2.20 0.89
C LEU A 25 -2.90 1.05 1.82
N TYR A 26 -2.80 1.32 3.12
CA TYR A 26 -2.51 0.29 4.11
C TYR A 26 -3.54 -0.84 4.05
N ARG A 27 -4.84 -0.50 4.04
CA ARG A 27 -5.92 -1.47 3.98
C ARG A 27 -5.86 -2.31 2.71
N ALA A 28 -5.71 -1.68 1.55
CA ALA A 28 -5.61 -2.36 0.26
C ALA A 28 -4.49 -3.42 0.24
N VAL A 29 -3.32 -3.07 0.78
CA VAL A 29 -2.17 -3.98 0.82
C VAL A 29 -2.35 -5.07 1.87
N MET A 30 -3.01 -4.78 3.00
CA MET A 30 -3.28 -5.78 4.03
C MET A 30 -4.33 -6.82 3.60
N GLU A 31 -5.22 -6.48 2.66
CA GLU A 31 -6.15 -7.42 2.02
C GLU A 31 -5.45 -8.43 1.10
N LEU A 32 -4.22 -8.14 0.64
CA LEU A 32 -3.40 -9.07 -0.13
C LEU A 32 -2.78 -10.16 0.75
N ALA A 33 -2.53 -11.33 0.14
CA ALA A 33 -1.71 -12.36 0.75
C ALA A 33 -0.29 -11.84 1.03
N PRO A 34 0.39 -12.30 2.10
CA PRO A 34 1.70 -11.78 2.47
C PRO A 34 2.76 -11.87 1.36
N GLU A 35 2.67 -12.88 0.50
CA GLU A 35 3.55 -13.10 -0.65
C GLU A 35 3.31 -12.04 -1.74
N ASP A 36 2.06 -11.70 -2.00
CA ASP A 36 1.64 -10.71 -3.00
C ASP A 36 1.98 -9.27 -2.60
N ARG A 37 2.15 -8.99 -1.29
CA ARG A 37 2.57 -7.66 -0.80
C ARG A 37 3.97 -7.27 -1.28
N ARG A 38 4.75 -8.22 -1.77
CA ARG A 38 6.09 -7.99 -2.37
C ARG A 38 6.02 -7.77 -3.87
N ASP A 39 4.89 -8.07 -4.51
CA ASP A 39 4.72 -7.82 -5.93
C ASP A 39 4.27 -6.37 -6.18
N ARG A 40 5.08 -5.65 -6.96
CA ARG A 40 4.84 -4.24 -7.26
C ARG A 40 3.55 -4.05 -8.07
N ALA A 41 3.26 -4.91 -9.03
CA ALA A 41 2.07 -4.79 -9.86
C ALA A 41 0.80 -5.05 -9.03
N THR A 42 0.79 -6.09 -8.21
CA THR A 42 -0.34 -6.44 -7.36
C THR A 42 -0.63 -5.36 -6.31
N VAL A 43 0.40 -4.80 -5.67
CA VAL A 43 0.21 -3.69 -4.72
C VAL A 43 -0.32 -2.44 -5.42
N ASN A 44 0.20 -2.09 -6.59
CA ASN A 44 -0.28 -0.94 -7.35
C ASN A 44 -1.73 -1.14 -7.84
N GLU A 45 -2.08 -2.36 -8.27
CA GLU A 45 -3.45 -2.70 -8.66
C GLU A 45 -4.42 -2.63 -7.47
N ALA A 46 -4.04 -3.19 -6.32
CA ALA A 46 -4.85 -3.13 -5.10
C ALA A 46 -5.11 -1.68 -4.67
N ALA A 47 -4.08 -0.83 -4.71
CA ALA A 47 -4.20 0.58 -4.41
C ALA A 47 -5.04 1.36 -5.45
N ALA A 48 -4.99 0.98 -6.72
CA ALA A 48 -5.84 1.59 -7.74
C ALA A 48 -7.33 1.24 -7.51
N ARG A 49 -7.64 0.03 -7.02
CA ARG A 49 -9.00 -0.40 -6.70
C ARG A 49 -9.63 0.34 -5.52
N THR A 50 -8.83 0.91 -4.61
CA THR A 50 -9.35 1.72 -3.49
C THR A 50 -9.59 3.18 -3.85
N LEU A 51 -8.94 3.69 -4.90
CA LEU A 51 -9.14 5.04 -5.42
C LEU A 51 -10.31 5.15 -6.42
N ASP A 52 -10.94 4.03 -6.78
CA ASP A 52 -12.12 4.05 -7.66
C ASP A 52 -13.34 4.56 -6.86
N PRO A 53 -13.88 5.74 -7.21
CA PRO A 53 -14.96 6.39 -6.46
C PRO A 53 -16.34 5.72 -6.65
N ARG A 54 -16.41 4.52 -7.24
CA ARG A 54 -17.68 3.80 -7.43
C ARG A 54 -18.04 2.88 -6.26
N LYS A 55 -17.30 2.94 -5.16
CA LYS A 55 -17.78 2.42 -3.88
C LYS A 55 -18.51 3.54 -3.14
N ASP A 56 -19.69 3.86 -3.65
CA ASP A 56 -20.75 4.61 -2.97
C ASP A 56 -21.37 3.72 -1.87
#